data_AF-A0A447QQ22-F1
#
_entry.id   AF-A0A447QQ22-F1
#
_cell.length_a   1.000
_cell.length_b   1.000
_cell.length_c   1.000
_cell.angle_alpha   90.00
_cell.angle_beta   90.00
_cell.angle_gamma   90.00
#
_symmetry.space_group_name_H-M   'P 1'
#
loop_
_entity.id
_entity.type
_entity.pdbx_description
1 polymer ?
#
loop_
_entity_poly.entity_id
_entity_poly.type
_entity_poly.pdbx_seq_one_letter_code
_entity_poly.pdbx_strand_id
1 'polypeptide(L)'
;MLERLSWKRLALELALFCLPALLLGLIFGYLPWLLLIAVLAALGWNFYNQLKLSHWLWVDRSMTPPPGRWSWEPLFYGLYQMQQRNRRRRRELALLIKRFRSGAESLPDAVVMTTEEGNIFWCNGLAQHLLGFRWPEDNGQHILNLLRYPEFSHYLQQQSFDKP
;
A
#
# COMPACT_ATOMS: atom_id res chain seq x y z
N MET A 1 16.85 -9.36 -9.11
CA MET A 1 15.68 -9.87 -9.86
C MET A 1 14.81 -10.64 -8.88
N LEU A 2 13.48 -10.42 -8.90
CA LEU A 2 12.55 -11.24 -8.13
C LEU A 2 12.57 -12.65 -8.72
N GLU A 3 13.35 -13.54 -8.13
CA GLU A 3 13.35 -14.93 -8.56
C GLU A 3 12.00 -15.54 -8.20
N ARG A 4 11.22 -15.88 -9.23
CA ARG A 4 9.96 -16.60 -9.04
C ARG A 4 10.26 -17.93 -8.39
N LEU A 5 9.39 -18.32 -7.46
CA LEU A 5 9.44 -19.64 -6.86
C LEU A 5 9.43 -20.68 -7.99
N SER A 6 10.52 -21.44 -8.11
CA SER A 6 10.64 -22.47 -9.12
C SER A 6 10.31 -23.81 -8.50
N TRP A 7 9.52 -24.62 -9.21
CA TRP A 7 9.26 -26.02 -8.85
C TRP A 7 10.55 -26.81 -8.62
N LYS A 8 11.64 -26.45 -9.31
CA LYS A 8 12.96 -27.06 -9.10
C LYS A 8 13.51 -26.81 -7.69
N ARG A 9 13.30 -25.62 -7.13
CA ARG A 9 13.75 -25.28 -5.76
C ARG A 9 12.93 -26.00 -4.71
N LEU A 10 11.61 -26.09 -4.92
CA LEU A 10 10.73 -26.85 -4.03
C LEU A 10 11.08 -28.34 -4.05
N ALA A 11 11.34 -28.90 -5.24
CA ALA A 11 11.79 -30.28 -5.38
C ALA A 11 13.16 -30.51 -4.71
N LEU A 12 14.09 -29.56 -4.84
CA LEU A 12 15.40 -29.63 -4.19
C LEU A 12 15.30 -29.55 -2.66
N GLU A 13 14.44 -28.68 -2.12
CA GLU A 13 14.18 -28.57 -0.68
C GLU A 13 13.60 -29.88 -0.15
N LEU A 14 12.60 -30.45 -0.83
CA LEU A 14 12.03 -31.75 -0.47
C LEU A 14 13.08 -32.88 -0.55
N ALA A 15 13.89 -32.91 -1.62
CA ALA A 15 14.97 -33.88 -1.75
C ALA A 15 15.99 -33.77 -0.61
N LEU A 16 16.30 -32.56 -0.16
CA LEU A 16 17.23 -32.32 0.94
C LEU A 16 16.69 -32.80 2.29
N PHE A 17 15.38 -32.72 2.51
CA PHE A 17 14.71 -33.35 3.66
C PHE A 17 14.69 -34.88 3.55
N CYS A 18 14.48 -35.45 2.36
CA CYS A 18 14.36 -36.89 2.15
C CYS A 18 15.71 -37.63 2.06
N LEU A 19 16.78 -37.00 1.59
CA LEU A 19 18.12 -37.60 1.43
C LEU A 19 18.67 -38.28 2.70
N PRO A 20 18.70 -37.63 3.88
CA PRO A 20 19.18 -38.27 5.10
C PRO A 20 18.27 -39.41 5.55
N ALA A 21 16.95 -39.28 5.35
CA ALA A 21 16.00 -40.35 5.66
C ALA A 21 16.18 -41.58 4.76
N LEU A 22 16.50 -41.38 3.49
CA LEU A 22 16.85 -42.45 2.55
C LEU A 22 18.13 -43.18 2.97
N LEU A 23 19.19 -42.44 3.27
CA LEU A 23 20.47 -43.03 3.69
C LEU A 23 20.33 -43.86 4.98
N LEU A 24 19.63 -43.32 5.97
CA LEU A 24 19.36 -44.04 7.22
C LEU A 24 18.41 -45.23 7.00
N GLY A 25 17.39 -45.08 6.15
CA GLY A 25 16.44 -46.15 5.86
C GLY A 25 17.07 -47.35 5.15
N LEU A 26 18.09 -47.13 4.31
CA LEU A 26 18.85 -48.22 3.68
C LEU A 26 19.71 -49.00 4.68
N ILE A 27 20.22 -48.35 5.74
CA ILE A 27 21.05 -48.98 6.76
C ILE A 27 20.19 -49.75 7.77
N PHE A 28 19.07 -49.18 8.20
CA PHE A 28 18.24 -49.71 9.30
C PHE A 28 17.01 -50.50 8.84
N GLY A 29 16.65 -50.49 7.55
CA GLY A 29 15.50 -51.22 6.99
C GLY A 29 14.12 -50.58 7.21
N TYR A 30 14.03 -49.47 7.96
CA TYR A 30 12.77 -48.76 8.24
C TYR A 30 12.49 -47.58 7.29
N LEU A 31 12.74 -47.78 5.98
CA LEU A 31 12.63 -46.74 4.96
C LEU A 31 11.28 -45.98 4.94
N PRO A 32 10.11 -46.63 5.01
CA PRO A 32 8.83 -45.92 4.91
C PRO A 32 8.58 -44.97 6.08
N TRP A 33 8.95 -45.37 7.29
CA TRP A 33 8.75 -44.58 8.50
C TRP A 33 9.66 -43.35 8.55
N LEU A 34 10.93 -43.51 8.15
CA LEU A 34 11.87 -42.39 8.10
C LEU A 34 11.47 -41.36 7.03
N LEU A 35 11.00 -41.82 5.87
CA LEU A 35 10.46 -40.94 4.83
C LEU A 35 9.21 -40.19 5.31
N LEU A 36 8.29 -40.87 6.00
CA LEU A 36 7.11 -40.24 6.58
C LEU A 36 7.51 -39.12 7.55
N ILE A 37 8.47 -39.37 8.44
CA ILE A 37 8.98 -38.36 9.39
C ILE A 37 9.60 -37.17 8.63
N ALA A 38 10.41 -37.42 7.60
CA ALA A 38 11.02 -36.35 6.81
C ALA A 38 9.98 -35.45 6.11
N VAL A 39 8.93 -36.05 5.52
CA VAL A 39 7.84 -35.31 4.88
C VAL A 39 7.04 -34.51 5.91
N LEU A 40 6.73 -35.10 7.08
CA LEU A 40 6.04 -34.40 8.17
C LEU A 40 6.88 -33.22 8.69
N ALA A 41 8.20 -33.37 8.79
CA ALA A 41 9.10 -32.29 9.18
C ALA A 41 9.12 -31.15 8.13
N ALA A 42 9.16 -31.48 6.84
CA ALA A 42 9.09 -30.50 5.77
C ALA A 42 7.74 -29.75 5.75
N LEU A 43 6.63 -30.46 6.00
CA LEU A 43 5.31 -29.85 6.15
C LEU A 43 5.23 -28.94 7.38
N GLY A 44 5.72 -29.38 8.54
CA GLY A 44 5.78 -28.58 9.75
C GLY A 44 6.59 -27.30 9.56
N TRP A 45 7.72 -27.39 8.85
CA TRP A 45 8.52 -26.23 8.45
C TRP A 45 7.74 -25.26 7.55
N ASN A 46 6.96 -25.77 6.60
CA ASN A 46 6.14 -24.95 5.73
C ASN A 46 5.04 -24.20 6.52
N PHE A 47 4.30 -24.91 7.36
CA PHE A 47 3.26 -24.33 8.21
C PHE A 47 3.82 -23.29 9.19
N TYR A 48 4.99 -23.54 9.78
CA TYR A 48 5.67 -22.57 10.63
C TYR A 48 5.94 -21.25 9.88
N ASN A 49 6.49 -21.32 8.66
CA ASN A 49 6.75 -20.13 7.87
C ASN A 49 5.47 -19.43 7.40
N GLN A 50 4.39 -20.17 7.14
CA GLN A 50 3.09 -19.61 6.81
C GLN A 50 2.47 -18.85 8.01
N LEU A 51 2.56 -19.40 9.22
CA LEU A 51 2.14 -18.71 10.44
C LEU A 51 3.00 -17.48 10.71
N LYS A 52 4.31 -17.58 10.51
CA LYS A 52 5.25 -16.44 10.62
C LYS A 52 4.89 -15.32 9.65
N LEU A 53 4.58 -15.66 8.39
CA LEU A 53 4.12 -14.70 7.39
C LEU A 53 2.81 -14.05 7.81
N SER A 54 1.84 -14.84 8.27
CA SER A 54 0.55 -14.34 8.75
C SER A 54 0.72 -13.35 9.92
N HIS A 55 1.49 -13.75 10.94
CA HIS A 55 1.77 -12.89 12.09
C HIS A 55 2.42 -11.58 11.66
N TRP A 56 3.42 -11.65 10.78
CA TRP A 56 4.09 -10.45 10.27
C TRP A 56 3.15 -9.53 9.50
N LEU A 57 2.30 -10.09 8.63
CA LEU A 57 1.39 -9.33 7.77
C LEU A 57 0.28 -8.62 8.58
N TRP A 58 -0.27 -9.31 9.58
CA TRP A 58 -1.48 -8.86 10.28
C TRP A 58 -1.20 -8.20 11.64
N VAL A 59 -0.21 -8.70 12.39
CA VAL A 59 0.06 -8.28 13.78
C VAL A 59 1.20 -7.28 13.83
N ASP A 60 2.41 -7.68 13.42
CA ASP A 60 3.60 -6.84 13.60
C ASP A 60 3.53 -5.56 12.77
N ARG A 61 2.96 -5.64 11.55
CA ARG A 61 2.95 -4.55 10.54
C ARG A 61 4.33 -3.91 10.34
N SER A 62 5.39 -4.63 10.71
CA SER A 62 6.74 -4.13 10.77
C SER A 62 7.29 -4.05 9.36
N MET A 63 8.14 -3.04 9.11
CA MET A 63 8.65 -2.80 7.77
C MET A 63 9.74 -3.77 7.34
N THR A 64 10.42 -4.37 8.30
CA THR A 64 11.46 -5.35 8.04
C THR A 64 10.82 -6.73 7.91
N PRO A 65 10.97 -7.41 6.76
CA PRO A 65 10.47 -8.76 6.63
C PRO A 65 11.22 -9.66 7.62
N PRO A 66 10.56 -10.68 8.20
CA PRO A 66 11.26 -11.68 8.96
C PRO A 66 12.26 -12.40 8.04
N PRO A 67 13.39 -12.89 8.58
CA PRO A 67 14.31 -13.71 7.80
C PRO A 67 13.58 -14.96 7.34
N GLY A 68 13.51 -15.14 6.02
CA GLY A 68 13.12 -16.39 5.39
C GLY A 68 14.34 -17.28 5.21
N ARG A 69 14.13 -18.59 5.12
CA ARG A 69 15.15 -19.53 4.64
C ARG A 69 14.57 -20.29 3.44
N TRP A 70 15.44 -20.75 2.55
CA TRP A 70 15.06 -21.59 1.41
C TRP A 70 14.03 -20.91 0.49
N SER A 71 12.97 -21.63 0.13
CA SER A 71 11.86 -21.14 -0.70
C SER A 71 11.18 -19.88 -0.16
N TRP A 72 11.23 -19.63 1.14
CA TRP A 72 10.58 -18.49 1.77
C TRP A 72 11.38 -17.19 1.71
N GLU A 73 12.71 -17.25 1.58
CA GLU A 73 13.56 -16.06 1.47
C GLU A 73 13.17 -15.14 0.29
N PRO A 74 13.07 -15.62 -0.97
CA PRO A 74 12.67 -14.78 -2.08
C PRO A 74 11.21 -14.30 -1.97
N LEU A 75 10.33 -15.05 -1.29
CA LEU A 75 8.94 -14.65 -1.07
C LEU A 75 8.85 -13.46 -0.10
N PHE A 76 9.49 -13.57 1.07
CA PHE A 76 9.55 -12.47 2.05
C PHE A 76 10.22 -11.23 1.45
N TYR A 77 11.33 -11.43 0.73
CA TYR A 77 12.03 -10.34 0.06
C TYR A 77 11.16 -9.66 -1.02
N GLY A 78 10.44 -10.46 -1.83
CA GLY A 78 9.57 -9.92 -2.87
C GLY A 78 8.41 -9.10 -2.33
N LEU A 79 7.78 -9.57 -1.25
CA LEU A 79 6.74 -8.82 -0.56
C LEU A 79 7.27 -7.48 -0.02
N TYR A 80 8.45 -7.51 0.60
CA TYR A 80 9.11 -6.30 1.09
C TYR A 80 9.39 -5.29 -0.02
N GLN A 81 9.96 -5.72 -1.15
CA GLN A 81 10.19 -4.83 -2.28
C GLN A 81 8.90 -4.21 -2.82
N MET A 82 7.81 -4.98 -2.90
CA MET A 82 6.51 -4.47 -3.33
C MET A 82 5.99 -3.38 -2.38
N GLN A 83 6.06 -3.62 -1.07
CA GLN A 83 5.66 -2.63 -0.06
C GLN A 83 6.50 -1.35 -0.16
N GLN A 84 7.82 -1.48 -0.32
CA GLN A 84 8.73 -0.36 -0.45
C GLN A 84 8.42 0.47 -1.71
N ARG A 85 8.13 -0.20 -2.84
CA ARG A 85 7.72 0.47 -4.08
C ARG A 85 6.41 1.22 -3.92
N ASN A 86 5.41 0.62 -3.28
CA ASN A 86 4.12 1.27 -3.03
C ASN A 86 4.27 2.50 -2.12
N ARG A 87 5.12 2.41 -1.08
CA ARG A 87 5.44 3.55 -0.21
C ARG A 87 6.12 4.68 -0.97
N ARG A 88 7.11 4.34 -1.81
CA ARG A 88 7.80 5.33 -2.64
C ARG A 88 6.82 6.06 -3.56
N ARG A 89 5.95 5.34 -4.26
CA ARG A 89 4.89 5.92 -5.10
C ARG A 89 3.95 6.84 -4.31
N ARG A 90 3.50 6.42 -3.12
CA ARG A 90 2.65 7.26 -2.25
C ARG A 90 3.35 8.56 -1.84
N ARG A 91 4.65 8.49 -1.51
CA ARG A 91 5.45 9.68 -1.17
C ARG A 91 5.63 10.61 -2.36
N GLU A 92 5.93 10.06 -3.54
CA GLU A 92 6.07 10.82 -4.78
C GLU A 92 4.76 11.55 -5.12
N LEU A 93 3.61 10.87 -5.01
CA LEU A 93 2.29 11.49 -5.19
C LEU A 93 2.01 12.59 -4.16
N ALA A 94 2.26 12.34 -2.88
CA ALA A 94 2.08 13.35 -1.83
C ALA A 94 2.95 14.59 -2.05
N LEU A 95 4.18 14.39 -2.53
CA LEU A 95 5.11 15.47 -2.83
C LEU A 95 4.67 16.27 -4.06
N LEU A 96 4.12 15.62 -5.09
CA LEU A 96 3.54 16.29 -6.24
C LEU A 96 2.33 17.15 -5.84
N ILE A 97 1.40 16.60 -5.04
CA ILE A 97 0.25 17.34 -4.51
C ILE A 97 0.72 18.55 -3.69
N LYS A 98 1.74 18.37 -2.84
CA LYS A 98 2.32 19.47 -2.06
C LYS A 98 2.88 20.58 -2.96
N ARG A 99 3.59 20.23 -4.03
CA ARG A 99 4.12 21.20 -5.00
C ARG A 99 2.99 21.93 -5.74
N PHE A 100 1.96 21.21 -6.16
CA PHE A 100 0.79 21.80 -6.81
C PHE A 100 0.09 22.83 -5.90
N ARG A 101 -0.19 22.44 -4.65
CA ARG A 101 -0.76 23.37 -3.65
C ARG A 101 0.14 24.58 -3.40
N SER A 102 1.45 24.36 -3.26
CA SER A 102 2.39 25.46 -3.07
C SER A 102 2.40 26.43 -4.25
N GLY A 103 2.22 25.94 -5.49
CA GLY A 103 2.05 26.80 -6.66
C GLY A 103 0.71 27.55 -6.64
N ALA A 104 -0.38 26.87 -6.31
CA ALA A 104 -1.72 27.47 -6.22
C ALA A 104 -1.82 28.55 -5.12
N GLU A 105 -1.07 28.40 -4.02
CA GLU A 105 -0.95 29.44 -2.98
C GLU A 105 -0.22 30.70 -3.45
N SER A 106 0.65 30.58 -4.46
CA SER A 106 1.38 31.72 -5.02
C SER A 106 0.66 32.43 -6.17
N LEU A 107 -0.54 31.98 -6.54
CA LEU A 107 -1.33 32.62 -7.58
C LEU A 107 -1.76 34.03 -7.15
N PRO A 108 -1.76 35.01 -8.07
CA PRO A 108 -2.19 36.38 -7.77
C PRO A 108 -3.72 36.49 -7.57
N ASP A 109 -4.48 35.45 -7.91
CA ASP A 109 -5.94 35.40 -7.84
C ASP A 109 -6.45 34.52 -6.68
N ALA A 110 -7.66 34.80 -6.22
CA ALA A 110 -8.33 34.00 -5.18
C ALA A 110 -8.86 32.71 -5.80
N VAL A 111 -8.42 31.57 -5.27
CA VAL A 111 -8.79 30.25 -5.79
C VAL A 111 -9.51 29.45 -4.71
N VAL A 112 -10.68 28.93 -5.09
CA VAL A 112 -11.51 28.05 -4.26
C VAL A 112 -11.74 26.77 -5.04
N MET A 113 -11.46 25.63 -4.42
CA MET A 113 -11.75 24.31 -4.99
C MET A 113 -12.95 23.69 -4.29
N THR A 114 -13.93 23.28 -5.10
CA THR A 114 -15.16 22.63 -4.63
C THR A 114 -15.31 21.23 -5.22
N THR A 115 -16.07 20.38 -4.56
CA THR A 115 -16.61 19.15 -5.17
C THR A 115 -17.61 19.51 -6.27
N GLU A 116 -18.03 18.53 -7.07
CA GLU A 116 -19.09 18.69 -8.07
C GLU A 116 -20.41 19.16 -7.43
N GLU A 117 -20.65 18.78 -6.18
CA GLU A 117 -21.78 19.19 -5.37
C GLU A 117 -21.64 20.59 -4.77
N GLY A 118 -20.53 21.31 -5.02
CA GLY A 118 -20.30 22.66 -4.51
C GLY A 118 -19.73 22.75 -3.08
N ASN A 119 -19.34 21.63 -2.47
CA ASN A 119 -18.71 21.62 -1.14
C ASN A 119 -17.23 22.00 -1.24
N ILE A 120 -16.79 23.01 -0.50
CA ILE A 120 -15.41 23.50 -0.56
C ILE A 120 -14.49 22.49 0.15
N PHE A 121 -13.40 22.07 -0.50
CA PHE A 121 -12.39 21.20 0.13
C PHE A 121 -11.00 21.84 0.22
N TRP A 122 -10.78 22.99 -0.41
CA TRP A 122 -9.57 23.78 -0.30
C TRP A 122 -9.76 25.20 -0.85
N CYS A 123 -9.03 26.17 -0.31
CA CYS A 123 -8.88 27.51 -0.89
C CYS A 123 -7.47 28.05 -0.60
N ASN A 124 -6.97 28.95 -1.44
CA ASN A 124 -5.69 29.61 -1.18
C ASN A 124 -5.81 30.74 -0.14
N GLY A 125 -4.68 31.23 0.37
CA GLY A 125 -4.65 32.32 1.34
C GLY A 125 -5.31 33.60 0.82
N LEU A 126 -5.19 33.89 -0.48
CA LEU A 126 -5.85 35.07 -1.07
C LEU A 126 -7.38 34.97 -1.00
N ALA A 127 -7.96 33.80 -1.27
CA ALA A 127 -9.39 33.56 -1.11
C ALA A 127 -9.84 33.71 0.35
N GLN A 128 -9.04 33.27 1.33
CA GLN A 128 -9.34 33.51 2.75
C GLN A 128 -9.39 35.02 3.06
N HIS A 129 -8.44 35.78 2.52
CA HIS A 129 -8.39 37.23 2.75
C HIS A 129 -9.49 38.01 2.01
N LEU A 130 -9.76 37.70 0.74
CA LEU A 130 -10.69 38.47 -0.09
C LEU A 130 -12.16 38.05 0.09
N LEU A 131 -12.41 36.75 0.29
CA LEU A 131 -13.77 36.20 0.43
C LEU A 131 -14.15 35.96 1.90
N GLY A 132 -13.20 36.13 2.83
CA GLY A 132 -13.44 35.98 4.27
C GLY A 132 -13.59 34.54 4.75
N PHE A 133 -13.12 33.56 3.95
CA PHE A 133 -13.19 32.14 4.32
C PHE A 133 -12.28 31.82 5.51
N ARG A 134 -12.75 30.96 6.41
CA ARG A 134 -12.03 30.48 7.58
C ARG A 134 -11.60 29.05 7.36
N TRP A 135 -10.29 28.83 7.20
CA TRP A 135 -9.74 27.51 6.93
C TRP A 135 -8.95 26.97 8.13
N PRO A 136 -9.18 25.72 8.59
CA PRO A 136 -9.98 24.66 7.97
C PRO A 136 -11.45 24.58 8.44
N GLU A 137 -11.99 25.57 9.16
CA GLU A 137 -13.36 25.49 9.72
C GLU A 137 -14.47 25.39 8.66
N ASP A 138 -14.28 26.03 7.50
CA ASP A 138 -15.23 26.04 6.39
C ASP A 138 -15.08 24.83 5.45
N ASN A 139 -14.17 23.89 5.76
CA ASN A 139 -13.97 22.68 4.98
C ASN A 139 -15.22 21.80 4.99
N GLY A 140 -15.68 21.42 3.79
CA GLY A 140 -16.89 20.65 3.57
C GLY A 140 -18.19 21.48 3.53
N GLN A 141 -18.14 22.79 3.78
CA GLN A 141 -19.31 23.64 3.62
C GLN A 141 -19.60 23.93 2.14
N HIS A 142 -20.89 24.02 1.80
CA HIS A 142 -21.31 24.39 0.47
C HIS A 142 -20.98 25.86 0.17
N ILE A 143 -20.38 26.14 -0.99
CA ILE A 143 -19.89 27.48 -1.35
C ILE A 143 -20.96 28.56 -1.31
N LEU A 144 -22.20 28.21 -1.69
CA LEU A 144 -23.37 29.11 -1.65
C LEU A 144 -23.80 29.51 -0.22
N ASN A 145 -23.41 28.75 0.81
CA ASN A 145 -23.70 29.13 2.20
C ASN A 145 -22.83 30.29 2.67
N LEU A 146 -21.59 30.34 2.18
CA LEU A 146 -20.60 31.37 2.47
C LEU A 146 -20.75 32.59 1.55
N LEU A 147 -20.97 32.36 0.26
CA LEU A 147 -21.16 33.41 -0.75
C LEU A 147 -22.63 33.49 -1.17
N ARG A 148 -23.35 34.43 -0.58
CA ARG A 148 -24.81 34.60 -0.76
C ARG A 148 -25.15 35.64 -1.81
N TYR A 149 -24.59 35.47 -3.01
CA TYR A 149 -24.90 36.33 -4.16
C TYR A 149 -25.83 35.58 -5.12
N PRO A 150 -27.03 36.12 -5.44
CA PRO A 150 -27.98 35.45 -6.33
C PRO A 150 -27.39 35.17 -7.72
N GLU A 151 -26.65 36.12 -8.27
CA GLU A 151 -25.97 36.01 -9.57
C GLU A 151 -24.96 34.85 -9.58
N PHE A 152 -24.16 34.74 -8.52
CA PHE A 152 -23.22 33.64 -8.33
C PHE A 152 -23.92 32.28 -8.20
N SER A 153 -25.03 32.22 -7.47
CA SER A 153 -25.81 30.98 -7.32
C SER A 153 -26.37 30.50 -8.65
N HIS A 154 -26.85 31.42 -9.49
CA HIS A 154 -27.36 31.12 -10.80
C HIS A 154 -26.25 30.68 -11.76
N TYR A 155 -25.11 31.39 -11.72
CA TYR A 155 -23.92 31.02 -12.48
C TYR A 155 -23.44 29.60 -12.16
N LEU A 156 -23.36 29.25 -10.88
CA LEU A 156 -22.95 27.90 -10.44
C LEU A 156 -23.94 26.81 -10.90
N GLN A 157 -25.24 27.11 -10.85
CA GLN A 157 -26.30 26.18 -11.28
C GLN A 157 -26.33 25.96 -12.80
N GLN A 158 -25.98 26.98 -13.58
CA GLN A 158 -25.95 26.90 -15.04
C GLN A 158 -24.78 26.05 -15.57
N GLN A 159 -23.74 25.80 -14.76
CA GLN A 159 -22.54 25.02 -15.11
C GLN A 159 -21.84 25.48 -16.42
N SER A 160 -22.09 26.71 -16.85
CA SER A 160 -21.54 27.29 -18.07
C SER A 160 -20.36 28.19 -17.72
N PHE A 161 -19.19 27.59 -17.49
CA PHE A 161 -17.99 28.28 -17.00
C PHE A 161 -17.12 28.93 -18.09
N ASP A 162 -17.58 28.96 -19.34
CA ASP A 162 -16.81 29.49 -20.48
C ASP A 162 -16.58 31.01 -20.43
N LYS A 163 -17.41 31.72 -19.65
CA LYS A 163 -17.29 33.15 -19.36
C LYS A 163 -17.64 33.40 -17.89
N PRO A 164 -17.05 34.43 -17.24
CA PRO A 164 -17.47 34.85 -15.90
C PRO A 164 -18.90 35.42 -15.92
#